data_AF-A0A223LWY8-F1
#
_entry.id   AF-A0A223LWY8-F1
#
_cell.length_a   1.000
_cell.length_b   1.000
_cell.length_c   1.000
_cell.angle_alpha   90.00
_cell.angle_beta   90.00
_cell.angle_gamma   90.00
#
_symmetry.space_group_name_H-M   'P 1'
#
loop_
_entity.id
_entity.type
_entity.pdbx_description
1 polymer ?
#
loop_
_entity_poly.entity_id
_entity_poly.type
_entity_poly.pdbx_seq_one_letter_code
_entity_poly.pdbx_strand_id
1 'polypeptide(L)'
;MKSLVPSHVVFNGAVGALAGANAMTSKVGETVLLVHSQANRDTRPHLIGGHGDYVWEEGKFANAPLKDLETWFIRGGSAGAALYTFHQ
;
A
#
# COMPACT_ATOMS: atom_id res chain seq x y z
N MET A 1 15.45 -21.04 -18.24
CA MET A 1 13.97 -21.03 -18.28
C MET A 1 13.47 -19.70 -17.74
N LYS A 2 12.50 -19.07 -18.39
CA LYS A 2 11.80 -17.91 -17.82
C LYS A 2 10.84 -18.46 -16.76
N SER A 3 11.03 -18.09 -15.49
CA SER A 3 10.07 -18.41 -14.41
C SER A 3 9.21 -17.20 -14.10
N LEU A 4 8.10 -17.40 -13.39
CA LEU A 4 7.24 -16.32 -12.87
C LEU A 4 7.73 -15.81 -11.51
N VAL A 5 9.01 -16.05 -11.18
CA VAL A 5 9.63 -15.65 -9.92
C VAL A 5 10.43 -14.36 -10.18
N PRO A 6 9.97 -13.20 -9.67
CA PRO A 6 10.75 -11.99 -9.79
C PRO A 6 12.06 -12.14 -9.00
N SER A 7 13.17 -11.66 -9.56
CA SER A 7 14.43 -11.56 -8.79
C SER A 7 14.36 -10.43 -7.76
N HIS A 8 13.57 -9.39 -8.04
CA HIS A 8 13.37 -8.24 -7.15
C HIS A 8 11.92 -7.77 -7.22
N VAL A 9 11.39 -7.37 -6.07
CA VAL A 9 10.13 -6.62 -5.95
C VAL A 9 10.45 -5.41 -5.08
N VAL A 10 10.31 -4.22 -5.63
CA VAL A 10 10.78 -2.98 -4.99
C VAL A 10 9.70 -1.92 -5.05
N PHE A 11 9.64 -1.07 -4.03
CA PHE A 11 8.91 0.19 -4.10
C PHE A 11 9.80 1.26 -4.73
N ASN A 12 9.19 2.14 -5.51
CA ASN A 12 9.81 3.35 -6.07
C ASN A 12 11.16 3.14 -6.78
N GLY A 13 11.34 1.99 -7.42
CA GLY A 13 12.44 1.74 -8.36
C GLY A 13 13.71 1.11 -7.79
N ALA A 14 13.87 0.98 -6.46
CA ALA A 14 15.06 0.35 -5.86
C ALA A 14 14.79 -0.23 -4.46
N VAL A 15 15.64 -1.19 -4.04
CA VAL A 15 15.64 -1.70 -2.66
C VAL A 15 15.96 -0.55 -1.71
N GLY A 16 15.09 -0.31 -0.72
CA GLY A 16 15.27 0.76 0.26
C GLY A 16 14.95 2.17 -0.24
N ALA A 17 14.32 2.34 -1.41
CA ALA A 17 14.01 3.66 -1.97
C ALA A 17 13.16 4.56 -1.04
N LEU A 18 12.32 3.97 -0.18
CA LEU A 18 11.46 4.65 0.79
C LEU A 18 11.95 4.48 2.25
N ALA A 19 13.27 4.41 2.46
CA ALA A 19 13.87 4.22 3.78
C ALA A 19 14.97 5.26 4.06
N GLY A 20 15.45 5.28 5.31
CA GLY A 20 16.51 6.19 5.75
C GLY A 20 16.10 7.66 5.59
N ALA A 21 16.94 8.44 4.92
CA ALA A 21 16.64 9.85 4.65
C ALA A 21 15.40 10.06 3.74
N ASN A 22 14.97 9.03 3.01
CA ASN A 22 13.80 9.08 2.12
C ASN A 22 12.57 8.38 2.75
N ALA A 23 12.60 8.11 4.06
CA ALA A 23 11.46 7.52 4.75
C ALA A 23 10.23 8.42 4.62
N MET A 24 9.07 7.81 4.38
CA MET A 24 7.80 8.52 4.46
C MET A 24 7.59 9.03 5.88
N THR A 25 7.03 10.23 6.01
CA THR A 25 6.81 10.89 7.30
C THR A 25 5.33 11.19 7.51
N SER A 26 4.93 11.21 8.77
CA SER A 26 3.62 11.66 9.23
C SER A 26 3.75 12.16 10.67
N LYS A 27 2.66 12.70 11.23
CA LYS A 27 2.55 13.02 12.66
C LYS A 27 1.35 12.31 13.28
N VAL A 28 1.38 12.11 14.59
CA VAL A 28 0.19 11.66 15.35
C VAL A 28 -0.97 12.62 15.08
N GLY A 29 -2.13 12.06 14.75
CA GLY A 29 -3.34 12.78 14.36
C GLY A 29 -3.42 13.13 12.87
N GLU A 30 -2.37 12.93 12.09
CA GLU A 30 -2.39 13.16 10.64
C GLU A 30 -3.01 11.97 9.92
N THR A 31 -3.98 12.26 9.04
CA THR A 31 -4.55 11.27 8.11
C THR A 31 -3.80 11.29 6.79
N VAL A 32 -3.23 10.16 6.40
CA VAL A 32 -2.47 9.99 5.15
C VAL A 32 -3.24 9.10 4.18
N LEU A 33 -3.26 9.51 2.90
CA LEU A 33 -3.71 8.68 1.80
C LEU A 33 -2.53 7.92 1.18
N LEU A 34 -2.52 6.60 1.31
CA LEU A 34 -1.53 5.71 0.72
C LEU A 34 -2.07 5.10 -0.57
N VAL A 35 -1.60 5.60 -1.72
CA VAL A 35 -1.93 5.02 -3.04
C VAL A 35 -0.90 3.94 -3.38
N HIS A 36 -1.36 2.75 -3.73
CA HIS A 36 -0.50 1.61 -4.05
C HIS A 36 -0.89 1.01 -5.40
N SER A 37 0.04 0.99 -6.36
CA SER A 37 -0.17 0.41 -7.68
C SER A 37 0.71 -0.81 -7.90
N GLN A 38 0.15 -1.84 -8.52
CA GLN A 38 0.91 -2.97 -9.04
C GLN A 38 0.37 -3.34 -10.41
N ALA A 39 1.16 -3.08 -11.47
CA ALA A 39 0.69 -3.20 -12.84
C ALA A 39 0.65 -4.62 -13.41
N ASN A 40 1.31 -5.61 -12.78
CA ASN A 40 1.52 -6.93 -13.40
C ASN A 40 1.29 -8.13 -12.46
N ARG A 41 1.46 -7.97 -11.16
CA ARG A 41 1.37 -9.08 -10.19
C ARG A 41 0.70 -8.64 -8.91
N ASP A 42 -0.05 -9.54 -8.30
CA ASP A 42 -0.70 -9.25 -7.04
C ASP A 42 0.31 -8.89 -5.93
N THR A 43 -0.11 -7.98 -5.06
CA THR A 43 0.57 -7.58 -3.84
C THR A 43 -0.43 -7.41 -2.71
N ARG A 44 0.05 -7.52 -1.47
CA ARG A 44 -0.77 -7.42 -0.26
C ARG A 44 -0.19 -6.38 0.70
N PRO A 45 -0.46 -5.07 0.49
CA PRO A 45 0.09 -4.03 1.34
C PRO A 45 -0.40 -4.18 2.79
N HIS A 46 0.49 -3.84 3.72
CA HIS A 46 0.27 -3.89 5.16
C HIS A 46 1.05 -2.74 5.81
N LEU A 47 0.44 -2.07 6.80
CA LEU A 47 1.11 -1.06 7.62
C LEU A 47 1.44 -1.68 8.99
N ILE A 48 2.70 -2.01 9.21
CA ILE A 48 3.13 -2.65 10.47
C ILE A 48 2.82 -1.73 11.65
N GLY A 49 2.04 -2.22 12.61
CA GLY A 49 1.62 -1.47 13.80
C GLY A 49 0.44 -0.52 13.59
N GLY A 50 -0.12 -0.45 12.38
CA GLY A 50 -1.33 0.31 12.04
C GLY A 50 -2.35 -0.54 11.28
N HIS A 51 -3.30 0.13 10.63
CA HIS A 51 -4.34 -0.50 9.82
C HIS A 51 -4.63 0.36 8.58
N GLY A 52 -5.54 -0.09 7.71
CA GLY A 52 -6.27 0.79 6.81
C GLY A 52 -7.63 1.12 7.40
N ASP A 53 -7.81 2.35 7.90
CA ASP A 53 -9.08 2.82 8.48
C ASP A 53 -10.19 2.76 7.43
N TYR A 54 -9.85 3.17 6.20
CA TYR A 54 -10.72 3.08 5.03
C TYR A 54 -9.89 2.62 3.82
N VAL A 55 -10.27 1.52 3.21
CA VAL A 55 -9.52 0.90 2.11
C VAL A 55 -10.43 0.65 0.90
N TRP A 56 -10.02 1.21 -0.24
CA TRP A 56 -10.51 0.84 -1.56
C TRP A 56 -9.47 -0.05 -2.22
N GLU A 57 -9.47 -1.34 -1.90
CA GLU A 57 -8.46 -2.28 -2.44
C GLU A 57 -8.55 -2.42 -3.97
N GLU A 58 -9.75 -2.24 -4.54
CA GLU A 58 -9.98 -2.20 -5.99
C GLU A 58 -9.79 -0.80 -6.60
N GLY A 59 -9.57 0.23 -5.78
CA GLY A 59 -9.32 1.62 -6.20
C GLY A 59 -10.47 2.30 -6.93
N LYS A 60 -11.72 2.04 -6.52
CA LYS A 60 -12.93 2.65 -7.10
C LYS A 60 -13.71 3.41 -6.03
N PHE A 61 -13.60 4.74 -6.01
CA PHE A 61 -14.17 5.57 -4.93
C PHE A 61 -15.70 5.65 -4.92
N ALA A 62 -16.38 5.25 -6.00
CA ALA A 62 -17.84 5.12 -6.00
C ALA A 62 -18.31 3.92 -5.12
N ASN A 63 -17.45 2.93 -4.90
CA ASN A 63 -17.72 1.82 -4.01
C ASN A 63 -17.40 2.23 -2.56
N ALA A 64 -18.15 1.68 -1.61
CA ALA A 64 -17.84 1.89 -0.20
C ALA A 64 -16.47 1.26 0.14
N PRO A 65 -15.62 1.93 0.92
CA PRO A 65 -14.37 1.34 1.41
C PRO A 65 -14.67 0.23 2.44
N LEU A 66 -13.77 -0.74 2.51
CA LEU A 66 -13.65 -1.61 3.67
C LEU A 66 -12.98 -0.84 4.81
N LYS A 67 -13.22 -1.26 6.05
CA LYS A 67 -12.67 -0.61 7.24
C LYS A 67 -11.81 -1.57 8.04
N ASP A 68 -10.91 -1.02 8.84
CA ASP A 68 -10.12 -1.72 9.85
C ASP A 68 -9.29 -2.89 9.29
N LEU A 69 -8.85 -2.80 8.03
CA LEU A 69 -8.10 -3.88 7.40
C LEU A 69 -6.66 -3.90 7.92
N GLU A 70 -6.22 -5.06 8.42
CA GLU A 70 -4.81 -5.31 8.73
C GLU A 70 -3.95 -5.30 7.45
N THR A 71 -4.45 -5.93 6.39
CA THR A 71 -3.76 -6.14 5.11
C THR A 71 -4.83 -6.11 4.03
N TRP A 72 -4.54 -5.53 2.86
CA TRP A 72 -5.48 -5.49 1.74
C TRP A 72 -4.86 -6.02 0.46
N PHE A 73 -5.68 -6.32 -0.54
CA PHE A 73 -5.23 -7.00 -1.75
C PHE A 73 -5.28 -6.10 -2.99
N ILE A 74 -4.12 -5.78 -3.54
CA ILE A 74 -4.02 -5.08 -4.83
C ILE A 74 -3.77 -6.12 -5.91
N ARG A 75 -4.78 -6.32 -6.76
CA ARG A 75 -4.71 -7.20 -7.94
C ARG A 75 -3.68 -6.66 -8.93
N GLY A 76 -2.90 -7.53 -9.57
CA GLY A 76 -2.03 -7.15 -10.68
C GLY A 76 -2.83 -6.45 -11.79
N GLY A 77 -2.33 -5.31 -12.26
CA GLY A 77 -3.01 -4.47 -13.25
C GLY A 77 -3.93 -3.41 -12.62
N SER A 78 -3.82 -3.15 -11.32
CA SER A 78 -4.66 -2.18 -10.62
C SER A 78 -3.88 -1.27 -9.67
N ALA A 79 -4.58 -0.26 -9.17
CA ALA A 79 -4.15 0.55 -8.04
C ALA A 79 -5.28 0.58 -7.02
N GLY A 80 -4.91 0.60 -5.73
CA GLY A 80 -5.84 0.80 -4.63
C GLY A 80 -5.37 1.93 -3.72
N ALA A 81 -6.21 2.27 -2.74
CA ALA A 81 -6.00 3.40 -1.85
C ALA A 81 -6.41 3.04 -0.43
N ALA A 82 -5.61 3.45 0.55
CA ALA A 82 -5.92 3.32 1.97
C ALA A 82 -5.74 4.66 2.68
N LEU A 83 -6.70 5.02 3.55
CA LEU A 83 -6.55 6.09 4.53
C LEU A 83 -6.14 5.49 5.87
N TYR A 84 -5.22 6.16 6.55
CA TYR A 84 -4.90 5.85 7.94
C TYR A 84 -4.61 7.14 8.71
N THR A 85 -5.16 7.25 9.91
CA THR A 85 -4.83 8.30 10.87
C THR A 85 -3.82 7.74 11.87
N PHE A 86 -2.67 8.39 11.99
CA PHE A 86 -1.63 7.90 12.90
C PHE A 86 -1.99 8.16 14.37
N HIS A 87 -1.87 7.14 15.22
CA HIS A 87 -2.23 7.21 16.64
C HIS A 87 -1.04 7.10 17.60
N GLN A 88 0.16 6.75 17.10
CA GLN A 88 1.41 6.67 17.85
C GLN A 88 2.55 7.34 17.09
#